data_AF-A0A368BRW4-F1
#
_entry.id   AF-A0A368BRW4-F1
#
_cell.length_a   1.000
_cell.length_b   1.000
_cell.length_c   1.000
_cell.angle_alpha   90.00
_cell.angle_beta   90.00
_cell.angle_gamma   90.00
#
_symmetry.space_group_name_H-M   'P 1'
#
loop_
_entity.id
_entity.type
_entity.pdbx_description
1 polymer ?
#
loop_
_entity_poly.entity_id
_entity_poly.type
_entity_poly.pdbx_seq_one_letter_code
_entity_poly.pdbx_strand_id
1 'polypeptide(L)'
;MLDKIFLFIFGIEWLGFGVLGLFFPEIISGMIGIEESSDFFLSETRAWYSFFTILGLMSLLSIFRIKLRKKVYLTFGILMGSFLIGRTLSFFLDDSFGTGTAIAFANEFIVFVIAYWRYTKRDFIF
;
A
#
# COMPACT_ATOMS: atom_id res chain seq x y z
N MET A 1 5.37 12.79 -17.49
CA MET A 1 4.05 12.13 -17.72
C MET A 1 3.94 10.83 -16.94
N LEU A 2 4.95 9.96 -16.95
CA LEU A 2 4.98 8.71 -16.17
C LEU A 2 4.61 8.86 -14.70
N ASP A 3 5.10 9.89 -13.99
CA ASP A 3 4.74 10.08 -12.58
C ASP A 3 3.24 10.26 -12.39
N LYS A 4 2.57 10.99 -13.29
CA LYS A 4 1.12 11.19 -13.18
C LYS A 4 0.37 9.87 -13.32
N ILE A 5 0.83 8.97 -14.18
CA ILE A 5 0.24 7.64 -14.39
C ILE A 5 0.43 6.79 -13.13
N PHE A 6 1.66 6.64 -12.66
CA PHE A 6 1.93 5.83 -11.46
C PHE A 6 1.23 6.38 -10.22
N LEU A 7 1.26 7.70 -10.00
CA LEU A 7 0.58 8.32 -8.86
C LEU A 7 -0.94 8.24 -8.97
N PHE A 8 -1.48 8.20 -10.19
CA PHE A 8 -2.91 7.97 -10.40
C PHE A 8 -3.30 6.53 -10.06
N ILE A 9 -2.54 5.54 -10.57
CA ILE A 9 -2.77 4.12 -10.27
C ILE A 9 -2.65 3.86 -8.76
N PHE A 10 -1.53 4.25 -8.16
CA PHE A 10 -1.34 4.15 -6.70
C PHE A 10 -2.43 4.90 -5.94
N GLY A 11 -2.82 6.06 -6.44
CA GLY A 11 -3.86 6.87 -5.84
C GLY A 11 -5.21 6.16 -5.80
N ILE A 12 -5.69 5.66 -6.93
CA ILE A 12 -7.01 5.01 -7.03
C ILE A 12 -7.02 3.68 -6.28
N GLU A 13 -5.98 2.85 -6.44
CA GLU A 13 -5.93 1.55 -5.77
C GLU A 13 -5.92 1.72 -4.25
N TRP A 14 -5.00 2.53 -3.71
CA TRP A 14 -4.86 2.69 -2.27
C TRP A 14 -6.00 3.49 -1.65
N LEU A 15 -6.57 4.46 -2.37
CA LEU A 15 -7.77 5.17 -1.93
C LEU A 15 -8.97 4.22 -1.92
N GLY A 16 -9.16 3.42 -2.97
CA GLY A 16 -10.27 2.48 -3.08
C GLY A 16 -10.21 1.41 -1.99
N PHE A 17 -9.07 0.74 -1.85
CA PHE A 17 -8.86 -0.23 -0.77
C PHE A 17 -8.97 0.43 0.60
N GLY A 18 -8.34 1.58 0.80
CA GLY A 18 -8.40 2.35 2.04
C GLY A 18 -9.83 2.66 2.47
N VAL A 19 -10.64 3.24 1.58
CA VAL A 19 -12.04 3.54 1.86
C VAL A 19 -12.83 2.25 2.12
N LEU A 20 -12.60 1.20 1.34
CA LEU A 20 -13.27 -0.08 1.54
C LEU A 20 -13.03 -0.64 2.94
N GLY A 21 -11.77 -0.76 3.39
CA GLY A 21 -11.48 -1.29 4.73
C GLY A 21 -11.79 -0.31 5.87
N LEU A 22 -11.80 1.00 5.59
CA LEU A 22 -12.18 2.00 6.58
C LEU A 22 -13.68 1.94 6.91
N PHE A 23 -14.55 1.68 5.93
CA PHE A 23 -16.00 1.63 6.13
C PHE A 23 -16.56 0.22 6.26
N PHE A 24 -15.92 -0.77 5.62
CA PHE A 24 -16.36 -2.16 5.53
C PHE A 24 -15.20 -3.16 5.82
N PRO A 25 -14.60 -3.12 7.03
CA PRO A 25 -13.51 -4.02 7.44
C PRO A 25 -13.89 -5.51 7.41
N GLU A 26 -15.17 -5.83 7.49
CA GLU A 26 -15.68 -7.21 7.42
C GLU A 26 -15.42 -7.80 6.01
N ILE A 27 -15.55 -6.99 4.96
CA ILE A 27 -15.22 -7.39 3.58
C ILE A 27 -13.74 -7.72 3.48
N ILE A 28 -12.88 -6.86 4.05
CA ILE A 28 -11.43 -7.10 4.10
C ILE A 28 -11.11 -8.41 4.83
N SER A 29 -11.75 -8.63 5.97
CA SER A 29 -11.57 -9.84 6.79
C SER A 29 -11.85 -11.10 5.97
N GLY A 30 -12.97 -11.11 5.24
CA GLY A 30 -13.31 -12.21 4.34
C GLY A 30 -12.31 -12.38 3.19
N MET A 31 -11.77 -11.29 2.63
CA MET A 31 -10.75 -11.36 1.58
C MET A 31 -9.43 -11.97 2.04
N ILE A 32 -9.10 -11.85 3.33
CA ILE A 32 -7.86 -12.40 3.91
C ILE A 32 -8.11 -13.69 4.72
N GLY A 33 -9.31 -14.25 4.65
CA GLY A 33 -9.65 -15.54 5.25
C GLY A 33 -9.84 -15.52 6.78
N ILE A 34 -10.23 -14.38 7.34
CA ILE A 34 -10.57 -14.26 8.77
C ILE A 34 -12.07 -14.51 8.94
N GLU A 35 -12.41 -15.59 9.63
CA GLU A 35 -13.79 -16.06 9.81
C GLU A 35 -14.49 -15.41 11.02
N GLU A 36 -13.76 -15.11 12.09
CA GLU A 36 -14.28 -14.42 13.28
C GLU A 36 -13.44 -13.19 13.63
N SER A 37 -14.07 -12.01 13.63
CA SER A 37 -13.42 -10.73 13.92
C SER A 37 -13.90 -10.16 15.25
N SER A 38 -12.98 -9.87 16.17
CA SER A 38 -13.30 -9.13 17.40
C SER A 38 -13.48 -7.62 17.13
N ASP A 39 -14.16 -6.91 18.02
CA ASP A 39 -14.29 -5.44 17.94
C ASP A 39 -12.93 -4.74 17.87
N PHE A 40 -11.94 -5.25 18.61
CA PHE A 40 -10.58 -4.73 18.56
C PHE A 40 -9.95 -4.95 17.19
N PHE A 41 -10.09 -6.14 16.60
CA PHE A 41 -9.60 -6.44 15.26
C PHE A 41 -10.23 -5.53 14.19
N LEU A 42 -11.55 -5.31 14.27
CA LEU A 42 -12.26 -4.43 13.34
C LEU A 42 -11.80 -2.97 13.48
N SER A 43 -11.62 -2.49 14.72
CA SER A 43 -11.08 -1.15 15.00
C SER A 43 -9.67 -0.97 14.44
N GLU A 44 -8.78 -1.95 14.69
CA GLU A 44 -7.41 -1.94 14.15
C GLU A 44 -7.42 -1.95 12.62
N THR A 45 -8.25 -2.79 12.00
CA THR A 45 -8.40 -2.83 10.54
C THR A 45 -8.80 -1.46 10.00
N ARG A 46 -9.81 -0.80 10.59
CA ARG A 46 -10.20 0.55 10.16
C ARG A 46 -9.05 1.55 10.31
N ALA A 47 -8.26 1.47 11.38
CA ALA A 47 -7.11 2.35 11.59
C ALA A 47 -6.06 2.17 10.47
N TRP A 48 -5.68 0.93 10.16
CA TRP A 48 -4.76 0.61 9.05
C TRP A 48 -5.27 1.10 7.70
N TYR A 49 -6.55 0.89 7.42
CA TYR A 49 -7.14 1.29 6.15
C TYR A 49 -7.40 2.81 6.05
N SER A 50 -7.53 3.52 7.17
CA SER A 50 -7.49 4.99 7.19
C SER A 50 -6.14 5.52 6.71
N PHE A 51 -5.04 4.84 7.08
CA PHE A 51 -3.70 5.20 6.63
C PHE A 51 -3.57 4.99 5.12
N PHE A 52 -4.10 3.87 4.59
CA PHE A 52 -4.12 3.60 3.15
C PHE A 52 -4.95 4.64 2.38
N THR A 53 -6.08 5.07 2.95
CA THR A 53 -6.92 6.14 2.41
C THR A 53 -6.11 7.42 2.23
N ILE A 54 -5.38 7.84 3.27
CA ILE A 54 -4.54 9.04 3.23
C ILE A 54 -3.40 8.89 2.22
N LEU A 55 -2.78 7.71 2.12
CA LEU A 55 -1.74 7.46 1.11
C LEU A 55 -2.26 7.59 -0.32
N GLY A 56 -3.45 7.04 -0.60
CA GLY A 56 -4.13 7.21 -1.87
C GLY A 56 -4.39 8.69 -2.18
N LEU A 57 -4.92 9.45 -1.22
CA LEU A 57 -5.12 10.90 -1.36
C LEU A 57 -3.80 11.65 -1.60
N MET A 58 -2.76 11.36 -0.83
CA MET A 58 -1.43 11.97 -1.00
C MET A 58 -0.89 11.72 -2.41
N SER A 59 -1.07 10.50 -2.92
CA SER A 59 -0.68 10.13 -4.28
C SER A 59 -1.42 10.97 -5.33
N LEU A 60 -2.76 11.02 -5.26
CA LEU A 60 -3.57 11.83 -6.18
C LEU A 60 -3.23 13.33 -6.11
N LEU A 61 -3.06 13.88 -4.91
CA LEU A 61 -2.68 15.29 -4.71
C LEU A 61 -1.30 15.61 -5.31
N SER A 62 -0.36 14.67 -5.22
CA SER A 62 1.00 14.86 -5.73
C SER A 62 1.08 14.86 -7.27
N ILE A 63 0.03 14.39 -7.97
CA ILE A 63 -0.10 14.56 -9.42
C ILE A 63 -0.03 16.05 -9.78
N PHE A 64 -0.71 16.90 -8.99
CA PHE A 64 -0.76 18.35 -9.19
C PHE A 64 0.36 19.09 -8.46
N ARG A 65 0.85 18.54 -7.33
CA ARG A 65 1.90 19.17 -6.51
C ARG A 65 3.25 18.47 -6.66
N ILE A 66 4.08 18.93 -7.61
CA ILE A 66 5.39 18.34 -7.96
C ILE A 66 6.30 18.18 -6.73
N LYS A 67 6.35 19.19 -5.85
CA LYS A 67 7.15 19.18 -4.61
C LYS A 67 6.78 18.06 -3.62
N LEU A 68 5.57 17.48 -3.73
CA LEU A 68 5.13 16.38 -2.89
C LEU A 68 5.49 15.00 -3.47
N ARG A 69 5.71 14.88 -4.79
CA ARG A 69 5.88 13.59 -5.47
C ARG A 69 7.01 12.76 -4.88
N LYS A 70 8.17 13.37 -4.67
CA LYS A 70 9.32 12.68 -4.10
C LYS A 70 9.04 12.17 -2.68
N LYS A 71 8.30 12.94 -1.89
CA LYS A 71 7.90 12.53 -0.52
C LYS A 71 6.93 11.36 -0.57
N VAL A 72 5.94 11.40 -1.47
CA VAL A 72 4.98 10.30 -1.66
C VAL A 72 5.68 9.02 -2.11
N TYR A 73 6.58 9.09 -3.09
CA TYR A 73 7.34 7.91 -3.53
C TYR A 73 8.22 7.34 -2.41
N LEU A 74 8.85 8.20 -1.58
CA LEU A 74 9.58 7.74 -0.41
C LEU A 74 8.64 7.03 0.58
N THR A 75 7.46 7.59 0.85
CA THR A 75 6.47 6.97 1.75
C THR A 75 6.02 5.60 1.25
N PHE A 76 5.69 5.47 -0.04
CA PHE A 76 5.38 4.16 -0.64
C PHE A 76 6.57 3.20 -0.58
N GLY A 77 7.78 3.68 -0.85
CA GLY A 77 9.00 2.86 -0.76
C GLY A 77 9.23 2.30 0.64
N ILE A 78 9.08 3.12 1.68
CA ILE A 78 9.22 2.67 3.08
C ILE A 78 8.13 1.66 3.43
N LEU A 79 6.87 1.98 3.13
CA LEU A 79 5.74 1.12 3.48
C LEU A 79 5.81 -0.23 2.76
N MET A 80 5.99 -0.23 1.44
CA MET A 80 6.06 -1.50 0.69
C MET A 80 7.30 -2.29 1.08
N GLY A 81 8.43 -1.61 1.35
CA GLY A 81 9.62 -2.26 1.89
C GLY A 81 9.35 -2.95 3.22
N SER A 82 8.60 -2.31 4.14
CA SER A 82 8.22 -2.95 5.41
C SER A 82 7.31 -4.16 5.23
N PHE A 83 6.36 -4.12 4.29
CA PHE A 83 5.49 -5.26 4.00
C PHE A 83 6.27 -6.41 3.38
N LEU A 84 7.17 -6.13 2.44
CA LEU A 84 8.03 -7.15 1.85
C LEU A 84 8.89 -7.85 2.89
N ILE A 85 9.51 -7.10 3.81
CA ILE A 85 10.31 -7.68 4.90
C ILE A 85 9.42 -8.53 5.81
N GLY A 86 8.28 -7.98 6.27
CA GLY A 86 7.37 -8.69 7.16
C GLY A 86 6.81 -9.97 6.54
N ARG A 87 6.42 -9.92 5.26
CA ARG A 87 5.90 -11.07 4.52
C ARG A 87 6.97 -12.12 4.26
N THR A 88 8.18 -11.69 3.90
CA THR A 88 9.33 -12.59 3.78
C THR A 88 9.58 -13.32 5.10
N LEU A 89 9.59 -12.60 6.22
CA LEU A 89 9.75 -13.22 7.54
C LEU A 89 8.61 -14.21 7.85
N SER A 90 7.36 -13.86 7.57
CA SER A 90 6.23 -14.78 7.79
C SER A 90 6.34 -16.05 6.94
N PHE A 91 6.82 -15.97 5.70
CA PHE A 91 7.07 -17.18 4.89
C PHE A 91 8.05 -18.14 5.55
N PHE A 92 9.08 -17.61 6.22
CA PHE A 92 10.08 -18.45 6.90
C PHE A 92 9.63 -18.92 8.28
N LEU A 93 8.91 -18.08 9.03
CA LEU A 93 8.50 -18.39 10.40
C LEU A 93 7.27 -19.29 10.46
N ASP A 94 6.33 -19.09 9.54
CA ASP A 94 5.00 -19.69 9.58
C ASP A 94 4.75 -20.71 8.45
N ASP A 95 5.74 -20.94 7.57
CA ASP A 95 5.60 -21.73 6.33
C ASP A 95 4.38 -21.28 5.48
N SER A 96 4.12 -19.97 5.48
CA SER A 96 2.89 -19.37 4.93
C SER A 96 2.98 -19.03 3.44
N PHE A 97 3.92 -19.65 2.71
CA PHE A 97 4.08 -19.42 1.28
C PHE A 97 3.00 -20.18 0.48
N GLY A 98 1.97 -19.45 0.06
CA GLY A 98 0.87 -19.98 -0.74
C GLY A 98 0.49 -19.03 -1.86
N THR A 99 -0.47 -19.42 -2.71
CA THR A 99 -0.86 -18.62 -3.89
C THR A 99 -1.32 -17.20 -3.53
N GLY A 100 -2.20 -17.06 -2.52
CA GLY A 100 -2.71 -15.76 -2.11
C GLY A 100 -1.62 -14.84 -1.55
N THR A 101 -0.76 -15.38 -0.68
CA THR A 101 0.33 -14.62 -0.08
C THR A 101 1.44 -14.30 -1.07
N ALA A 102 1.69 -15.16 -2.07
CA ALA A 102 2.60 -14.89 -3.18
C ALA A 102 2.10 -13.77 -4.12
N ILE A 103 0.79 -13.73 -4.41
CA ILE A 103 0.19 -12.63 -5.21
C ILE A 103 0.34 -11.30 -4.46
N ALA A 104 0.05 -11.29 -3.16
CA ALA A 104 0.22 -10.09 -2.34
C ALA A 104 1.69 -9.63 -2.30
N PHE A 105 2.63 -10.56 -2.13
CA PHE A 105 4.07 -10.27 -2.18
C PHE A 105 4.49 -9.67 -3.53
N ALA A 106 4.04 -10.25 -4.64
CA ALA A 106 4.37 -9.76 -5.97
C ALA A 106 3.84 -8.33 -6.19
N ASN A 107 2.61 -8.05 -5.74
CA ASN A 107 2.03 -6.71 -5.81
C ASN A 107 2.85 -5.70 -5.00
N GLU A 108 3.16 -6.02 -3.73
CA GLU A 108 4.01 -5.20 -2.87
C GLU A 108 5.39 -4.94 -3.50
N PHE A 109 5.97 -5.96 -4.12
CA PHE A 109 7.28 -5.87 -4.77
C PHE A 109 7.27 -4.95 -5.98
N ILE A 110 6.25 -5.06 -6.84
CA ILE A 110 6.10 -4.19 -8.01
C ILE A 110 5.95 -2.73 -7.58
N VAL A 111 5.06 -2.46 -6.61
CA VAL A 111 4.85 -1.10 -6.09
C VAL A 111 6.13 -0.56 -5.46
N PHE A 112 6.84 -1.37 -4.68
CA PHE A 112 8.14 -1.00 -4.10
C PHE A 112 9.17 -0.62 -5.16
N VAL A 113 9.38 -1.48 -6.16
CA VAL A 113 10.38 -1.25 -7.22
C VAL A 113 10.07 0.05 -7.97
N ILE A 114 8.80 0.26 -8.34
CA ILE A 114 8.37 1.49 -9.02
C ILE A 114 8.61 2.70 -8.11
N ALA A 115 8.15 2.67 -6.86
CA ALA A 115 8.26 3.79 -5.93
C ALA A 115 9.72 4.14 -5.63
N TYR A 116 10.57 3.14 -5.34
CA TYR A 116 11.98 3.33 -5.06
C TYR A 116 12.75 3.84 -6.29
N TRP A 117 12.47 3.31 -7.48
CA TRP A 117 13.05 3.81 -8.72
C TRP A 117 12.67 5.26 -8.99
N ARG A 118 11.39 5.63 -8.82
CA ARG A 118 10.96 7.01 -9.00
C ARG A 118 11.58 7.92 -7.93
N TYR A 119 11.66 7.50 -6.68
CA TYR A 119 12.29 8.25 -5.60
C TYR A 119 13.78 8.57 -5.86
N THR A 120 14.53 7.60 -6.39
CA THR A 120 15.99 7.71 -6.61
C THR A 120 16.36 8.55 -7.83
N LYS A 121 15.46 8.73 -8.80
CA LYS A 121 15.69 9.64 -9.92
C LYS A 121 15.83 11.08 -9.43
N ARG A 122 16.91 11.75 -9.86
CA ARG A 122 17.23 13.15 -9.50
C ARG A 122 16.34 14.20 -10.17
N ASP A 123 15.33 13.77 -10.92
CA ASP A 123 14.47 14.63 -11.76
C ASP A 123 13.53 15.56 -10.98
N PHE A 124 13.49 15.47 -9.64
CA PHE A 124 12.61 16.28 -8.78
C PHE A 124 13.26 17.53 -8.18
N ILE A 125 14.42 17.96 -8.68
CA ILE A 125 15.12 19.17 -8.21
C ILE A 125 14.75 20.36 -9.10
N PHE A 126 13.47 20.73 -9.22
CA PHE A 126 13.04 22.06 -9.70
C PHE A 126 11.64 22.39 -9.12
#